data_AF-A0A554JLY0-F1
#
_entry.id   AF-A0A554JLY0-F1
#
_cell.length_a   1.000
_cell.length_b   1.000
_cell.length_c   1.000
_cell.angle_alpha   90.00
_cell.angle_beta   90.00
_cell.angle_gamma   90.00
#
_symmetry.space_group_name_H-M   'P 1'
#
loop_
_entity.id
_entity.type
_entity.pdbx_description
1 polymer ?
#
loop_
_entity_poly.entity_id
_entity_poly.type
_entity_poly.pdbx_seq_one_letter_code
_entity_poly.pdbx_strand_id
1 'polypeptide(L)'
;MLDANLPNPFTDLPTLRAIRITEKTTISKLEQKDQITFQREYAEFQKQLGKQTAGTGPGSRLASPDLFRQTPATLADLKKGQSVGVTGDGDISAKESFDAVSIQVIVTSVNQPSVPVQ
;
A
#
# COMPACT_ATOMS: atom_id res chain seq x y z
N MET A 1 -13.18 28.81 17.25
CA MET A 1 -13.89 27.53 17.43
C MET A 1 -12.85 26.45 17.18
N LEU A 2 -12.43 25.72 18.21
CA LEU A 2 -11.48 24.61 18.05
C LEU A 2 -12.27 23.38 17.57
N ASP A 3 -11.89 22.84 16.42
CA ASP A 3 -12.48 21.66 15.81
C ASP A 3 -12.31 20.43 16.71
N ALA A 4 -13.42 19.98 17.31
CA ALA A 4 -13.52 18.78 18.14
C ALA A 4 -13.60 17.49 17.29
N ASN A 5 -12.70 17.34 16.32
CA ASN A 5 -12.61 16.13 15.49
C ASN A 5 -11.33 15.32 15.76
N LEU A 6 -10.84 15.38 17.00
CA LEU A 6 -9.81 14.47 17.49
C LEU A 6 -10.50 13.16 17.89
N PRO A 7 -10.15 12.01 17.31
CA PRO A 7 -10.71 10.73 17.72
C PRO A 7 -10.43 10.51 19.22
N ASN A 8 -11.48 10.22 19.98
CA ASN A 8 -11.40 10.01 21.42
C ASN A 8 -10.41 8.87 21.71
N PRO A 9 -9.28 9.12 22.40
CA PRO A 9 -8.27 8.10 22.69
C PRO A 9 -8.77 7.03 23.68
N PHE A 10 -9.94 7.23 24.29
CA PHE A 10 -10.61 6.29 25.21
C PHE A 10 -11.68 5.44 24.53
N THR A 11 -11.75 5.43 23.20
CA THR A 11 -12.65 4.52 22.49
C THR A 11 -12.04 3.12 22.56
N ASP A 12 -12.73 2.16 23.17
CA ASP A 12 -12.28 0.77 23.21
C ASP A 12 -12.23 0.20 21.79
N LEU A 13 -11.02 0.13 21.24
CA LEU A 13 -10.74 -0.46 19.94
C LEU A 13 -10.43 -1.94 20.14
N PRO A 14 -10.97 -2.83 19.28
CA PRO A 14 -10.71 -4.24 19.42
C PRO A 14 -9.27 -4.57 19.09
N THR A 15 -8.63 -5.29 20.01
CA THR A 15 -7.24 -5.79 19.89
C THR A 15 -7.12 -6.93 18.90
N LEU A 16 -8.20 -7.70 18.74
CA LEU A 16 -8.30 -8.80 17.77
C LEU A 16 -9.49 -8.54 16.86
N ARG A 17 -9.30 -8.74 15.56
CA ARG A 17 -10.34 -8.57 14.55
C ARG A 17 -10.45 -9.79 13.65
N ALA A 18 -11.67 -10.18 13.33
CA ALA A 18 -12.00 -11.26 12.42
C ALA A 18 -12.36 -10.70 11.04
N ILE A 19 -11.41 -10.79 10.11
CA ILE A 19 -11.58 -10.35 8.73
C ILE A 19 -12.22 -11.49 7.93
N ARG A 20 -13.37 -11.21 7.32
CA ARG A 20 -14.06 -12.16 6.44
C ARG A 20 -13.64 -11.91 5.00
N ILE A 21 -13.23 -12.98 4.33
CA ILE A 21 -12.75 -12.93 2.96
C ILE A 21 -13.82 -13.57 2.09
N THR A 22 -14.30 -12.80 1.12
CA THR A 22 -15.38 -13.19 0.21
C THR A 22 -14.84 -13.30 -1.21
N GLU A 23 -15.65 -13.79 -2.15
CA GLU A 23 -15.29 -13.87 -3.57
C GLU A 23 -15.01 -12.50 -4.20
N LYS A 24 -15.49 -11.41 -3.58
CA LYS A 24 -15.26 -10.04 -4.04
C LYS A 24 -13.97 -9.44 -3.48
N THR A 25 -13.32 -10.10 -2.52
CA THR A 25 -12.11 -9.60 -1.89
C THR A 25 -10.92 -9.71 -2.85
N THR A 26 -10.30 -8.58 -3.16
CA THR A 26 -9.08 -8.54 -3.97
C THR A 26 -7.86 -8.71 -3.07
N ILE A 27 -6.99 -9.68 -3.39
CA ILE A 27 -5.74 -9.90 -2.64
C ILE A 27 -4.58 -9.56 -3.56
N SER A 28 -3.67 -8.76 -3.03
CA SER A 28 -2.50 -8.31 -3.76
C SER A 28 -1.29 -8.25 -2.85
N LYS A 29 -0.12 -8.32 -3.45
CA LYS A 29 1.16 -8.26 -2.77
C LYS A 29 1.91 -7.02 -3.25
N LEU A 30 2.39 -6.25 -2.29
CA LEU A 30 3.27 -5.12 -2.54
C LEU A 30 4.72 -5.64 -2.48
N GLU A 31 5.37 -5.60 -3.63
CA GLU A 31 6.78 -5.94 -3.77
C GLU A 31 7.57 -4.66 -4.02
N GLN A 32 8.61 -4.44 -3.22
CA GLN A 32 9.49 -3.29 -3.43
C GLN A 32 10.19 -3.45 -4.79
N LYS A 33 10.11 -2.43 -5.64
CA LYS A 33 10.87 -2.42 -6.89
C LYS A 33 12.36 -2.35 -6.57
N ASP A 34 13.18 -2.96 -7.41
CA ASP A 34 14.62 -2.76 -7.31
C ASP A 34 14.99 -1.31 -7.61
N GLN A 35 16.11 -0.87 -7.05
CA GLN A 35 16.57 0.51 -7.14
C GLN A 35 16.78 0.97 -8.59
N ILE A 36 17.26 0.09 -9.47
CA ILE A 36 17.57 0.42 -10.86
C ILE A 36 16.28 0.69 -11.63
N THR A 37 15.28 -0.18 -11.48
CA THR A 37 13.96 -0.03 -12.10
C THR A 37 13.29 1.27 -11.64
N PHE A 38 13.28 1.54 -10.34
CA PHE A 38 12.69 2.77 -9.80
C PHE A 38 13.40 4.04 -10.30
N GLN A 39 14.75 4.05 -10.29
CA GLN A 39 15.52 5.19 -10.80
C GLN A 39 15.26 5.47 -12.28
N ARG A 40 15.11 4.42 -13.09
CA ARG A 40 14.78 4.54 -14.52
C ARG A 40 13.40 5.17 -14.71
N GLU A 41 12.37 4.65 -14.03
CA GLU A 41 11.01 5.21 -14.10
C GLU A 41 10.98 6.66 -13.62
N TYR A 42 11.74 6.99 -12.58
CA TYR A 42 11.87 8.35 -12.07
C TYR A 42 12.53 9.30 -13.06
N ALA A 43 13.62 8.88 -13.72
CA ALA A 43 14.27 9.67 -14.76
C ALA A 43 13.34 9.89 -15.97
N GLU A 44 12.55 8.89 -16.35
CA GLU A 44 11.54 9.01 -17.41
C GLU A 44 10.42 9.98 -17.01
N PHE A 45 9.91 9.88 -15.80
CA PHE A 45 8.91 10.81 -15.26
C PHE A 45 9.42 12.25 -15.27
N GLN A 46 10.66 12.50 -14.80
CA GLN A 46 11.25 13.85 -14.84
C GLN A 46 11.40 14.38 -16.27
N LYS A 47 11.82 13.54 -17.22
CA LYS A 47 11.90 13.92 -18.65
C LYS A 47 10.53 14.28 -19.21
N GLN A 48 9.49 13.53 -18.87
CA GLN A 48 8.13 13.79 -19.33
C GLN A 48 7.55 15.05 -18.68
N LEU A 49 7.80 15.26 -17.39
CA LEU A 49 7.39 16.46 -16.65
C LEU A 49 7.99 17.73 -17.26
N GLY A 50 9.30 17.72 -17.56
CA GLY A 50 9.97 18.86 -18.20
C GLY A 50 9.43 19.20 -19.60
N LYS A 51 8.98 18.19 -20.36
CA LYS A 51 8.30 18.40 -21.65
C LYS A 51 6.88 18.95 -21.49
N GLN A 52 6.18 18.57 -20.42
CA GLN A 52 4.82 19.02 -20.14
C GLN A 52 4.77 20.47 -19.64
N THR A 53 5.75 20.88 -18.83
CA THR A 53 5.88 22.29 -18.40
C THR A 53 6.27 23.23 -19.54
N ALA A 54 6.82 22.72 -20.64
CA ALA A 54 7.21 23.49 -21.81
C ALA A 54 6.12 23.58 -22.90
N GLY A 55 5.04 22.80 -22.79
CA GLY A 55 3.98 22.71 -23.81
C GLY A 55 2.60 22.99 -23.23
N THR A 56 2.00 24.09 -23.65
CA THR A 56 0.63 24.51 -23.33
C THR A 56 -0.38 23.53 -23.93
N GLY A 57 -0.71 22.44 -23.22
CA GLY A 57 -1.69 21.45 -23.66
C GLY A 57 -2.42 20.82 -22.47
N PRO A 58 -3.71 20.45 -22.61
CA PRO A 58 -4.52 19.99 -21.50
C PRO A 58 -4.05 18.62 -20.98
N GLY A 59 -3.35 18.64 -19.83
CA GLY A 59 -3.81 17.97 -18.62
C GLY A 59 -3.75 16.44 -18.53
N SER A 60 -2.82 15.75 -19.20
CA SER A 60 -2.53 14.36 -18.81
C SER A 60 -1.75 14.36 -17.48
N ARG A 61 -2.41 14.07 -16.36
CA ARG A 61 -1.72 13.99 -15.06
C ARG A 61 -0.70 12.85 -15.13
N LEU A 62 0.58 13.20 -15.28
CA LEU A 62 1.67 12.22 -15.18
C LEU A 62 1.63 11.61 -13.78
N ALA A 63 1.41 10.30 -13.70
CA ALA A 63 1.46 9.58 -12.45
C ALA A 63 2.92 9.50 -11.98
N SER A 64 3.18 9.86 -10.73
CA SER A 64 4.50 9.68 -10.14
C SER A 64 4.81 8.18 -10.02
N PRO A 65 6.06 7.74 -10.26
CA PRO A 65 6.44 6.35 -10.05
C PRO A 65 6.21 5.92 -8.61
N ASP A 66 5.61 4.74 -8.44
CA ASP A 66 5.46 4.09 -7.13
C ASP A 66 6.72 3.29 -6.78
N LEU A 67 7.08 3.26 -5.49
CA LEU A 67 8.16 2.45 -4.94
C LEU A 67 7.82 0.96 -4.92
N PHE A 68 6.53 0.64 -4.85
CA PHE A 68 6.04 -0.72 -4.80
C PHE A 68 5.37 -1.10 -6.12
N ARG A 69 5.52 -2.37 -6.49
CA ARG A 69 4.71 -2.99 -7.54
C ARG A 69 3.65 -3.83 -6.86
N GLN A 70 2.40 -3.59 -7.23
CA GLN A 70 1.29 -4.43 -6.83
C GLN A 70 1.20 -5.64 -7.77
N THR A 71 1.23 -6.83 -7.20
CA THR A 71 1.06 -8.10 -7.94
C THR A 71 -0.17 -8.83 -7.41
N PRO A 72 -0.94 -9.52 -8.27
CA PRO A 72 -2.03 -10.38 -7.81
C PRO A 72 -1.50 -11.45 -6.85
N ALA A 73 -2.22 -11.67 -5.75
CA ALA A 73 -1.88 -12.69 -4.76
C ALA A 73 -3.13 -13.47 -4.36
N THR A 74 -2.92 -14.58 -3.66
CA THR A 74 -3.97 -15.47 -3.20
C THR A 74 -3.94 -15.58 -1.67
N LEU A 75 -4.98 -16.19 -1.11
CA LEU A 75 -5.02 -16.54 0.31
C LEU A 75 -3.84 -17.41 0.76
N ALA A 76 -3.30 -18.25 -0.13
CA ALA A 76 -2.18 -19.12 0.17
C ALA A 76 -0.85 -18.35 0.35
N ASP A 77 -0.77 -17.13 -0.18
CA ASP A 77 0.40 -16.26 -0.07
C ASP A 77 0.48 -15.55 1.29
N LEU A 78 -0.63 -15.51 2.03
CA LEU A 78 -0.71 -14.96 3.38
C LEU A 78 -0.06 -15.90 4.39
N LYS A 79 1.03 -15.43 5.01
CA LYS A 79 1.75 -16.19 6.05
C LYS A 79 1.65 -15.50 7.40
N LYS A 80 1.64 -16.31 8.46
CA LYS A 80 1.73 -15.81 9.84
C LYS A 80 2.99 -14.95 9.99
N GLY A 81 2.84 -13.80 10.66
CA GLY A 81 3.93 -12.85 10.89
C GLY A 81 4.13 -11.80 9.78
N GLN A 82 3.41 -11.88 8.66
CA GLN A 82 3.41 -10.81 7.66
C GLN A 82 2.50 -9.66 8.08
N SER A 83 2.89 -8.44 7.71
CA SER A 83 2.04 -7.27 7.81
C SER A 83 1.09 -7.20 6.61
N VAL A 84 -0.18 -6.94 6.88
CA VAL A 84 -1.22 -6.78 5.84
C VAL A 84 -1.96 -5.47 6.05
N GLY A 85 -2.18 -4.74 4.95
CA GLY A 85 -3.16 -3.67 4.88
C GLY A 85 -4.51 -4.26 4.49
N VAL A 86 -5.58 -3.92 5.21
CA VAL A 86 -6.92 -4.43 4.95
C VAL A 86 -7.87 -3.27 4.83
N THR A 87 -8.55 -3.19 3.68
CA THR A 87 -9.59 -2.20 3.41
C THR A 87 -10.94 -2.90 3.51
N GLY A 88 -11.81 -2.42 4.39
CA GLY A 88 -13.19 -2.88 4.52
C GLY A 88 -14.18 -1.98 3.79
N ASP A 89 -15.44 -2.40 3.76
CA ASP A 89 -16.53 -1.57 3.24
C ASP A 89 -17.10 -0.65 4.35
N GLY A 90 -16.97 0.65 4.16
CA GLY A 90 -17.40 1.68 5.11
C GLY A 90 -16.53 1.82 6.36
N ASP A 91 -17.09 2.44 7.41
CA ASP A 91 -16.39 2.61 8.69
C ASP A 91 -16.28 1.26 9.42
N ILE A 92 -15.03 0.84 9.65
CA ILE A 92 -14.65 -0.40 10.33
C ILE A 92 -13.91 -0.12 11.64
N SER A 93 -13.79 1.14 12.06
CA SER A 93 -12.89 1.58 13.14
C SER A 93 -13.14 0.85 14.45
N ALA A 94 -14.40 0.66 14.85
CA ALA A 94 -14.77 -0.02 16.09
C ALA A 94 -15.25 -1.49 15.89
N LYS A 95 -15.23 -2.01 14.66
CA LYS A 95 -15.77 -3.35 14.37
C LYS A 95 -14.76 -4.46 14.69
N GLU A 96 -15.22 -5.46 15.44
CA GLU A 96 -14.50 -6.70 15.71
C GLU A 96 -14.46 -7.65 14.51
N SER A 97 -15.46 -7.56 13.61
CA SER A 97 -15.51 -8.36 12.39
C SER A 97 -16.09 -7.56 11.23
N PHE A 98 -15.52 -7.74 10.04
CA PHE A 98 -15.97 -7.07 8.82
C PHE A 98 -15.51 -7.83 7.56
N ASP A 99 -16.19 -7.58 6.45
CA ASP A 99 -15.84 -8.12 5.15
C ASP A 99 -14.74 -7.26 4.50
N ALA A 100 -13.68 -7.92 4.00
CA ALA A 100 -12.60 -7.23 3.30
C ALA A 100 -12.96 -6.95 1.85
N VAL A 101 -12.73 -5.71 1.41
CA VAL A 101 -12.78 -5.30 0.01
C VAL A 101 -11.42 -5.54 -0.67
N SER A 102 -10.34 -5.18 0.02
CA SER A 102 -8.97 -5.37 -0.48
C SER A 102 -8.02 -5.75 0.63
N ILE A 103 -7.10 -6.66 0.33
CA ILE A 103 -5.99 -7.06 1.21
C ILE A 103 -4.68 -6.84 0.44
N GLN A 104 -3.78 -6.09 1.06
CA GLN A 104 -2.45 -5.81 0.55
C GLN A 104 -1.42 -6.45 1.49
N VAL A 105 -0.71 -7.44 1.00
CA VAL A 105 0.39 -8.08 1.73
C VAL A 105 1.63 -7.23 1.57
N ILE A 106 2.11 -6.68 2.68
CA ILE A 106 3.33 -5.87 2.68
C ILE A 106 4.49 -6.83 2.91
N VAL A 107 5.28 -7.05 1.85
CA VAL A 107 6.50 -7.84 1.97
C VAL A 107 7.66 -6.91 2.27
N THR A 108 7.96 -6.76 3.54
CA THR A 108 9.25 -6.25 3.99
C THR A 108 10.31 -7.30 3.63
N SER A 109 11.19 -6.95 2.71
CA SER A 109 12.31 -7.79 2.28
C SER A 109 13.20 -8.15 3.47
N VAL A 110 12.98 -9.31 4.10
CA VAL A 110 13.93 -9.92 5.03
C VAL A 110 15.02 -10.64 4.24
N ASN A 111 15.91 -9.89 3.59
CA ASN A 111 17.21 -10.41 3.17
C ASN A 111 18.13 -9.28 2.71
N GLN A 112 18.86 -8.67 3.64
CA GLN A 112 20.24 -8.30 3.36
C GLN A 112 21.11 -9.38 4.00
N PRO A 113 21.82 -10.23 3.23
CA PRO A 113 22.95 -10.95 3.80
C PRO A 113 23.92 -9.88 4.33
N SER A 114 24.18 -9.90 5.63
CA SER A 114 25.24 -9.08 6.22
C SER A 114 26.54 -9.46 5.53
N VAL A 115 27.07 -8.57 4.69
CA VAL A 115 28.40 -8.73 4.11
C VAL A 115 29.37 -8.77 5.29
N PRO A 116 30.11 -9.86 5.52
CA PRO A 116 31.14 -9.85 6.55
C PRO A 116 32.21 -8.85 6.11
N VAL A 117 32.44 -7.84 6.92
CA VAL A 117 33.61 -6.96 6.80
C VAL A 117 34.83 -7.85 7.06
N GLN A 118 35.66 -8.05 6.03
CA GLN A 118 37.00 -8.61 6.18
C GLN A 118 37.98 -7.54 6.63
#